data_AF-A0A9D5U5N6-F1
#
_entry.id   AF-A0A9D5U5N6-F1
#
_cell.length_a   1.000
_cell.length_b   1.000
_cell.length_c   1.000
_cell.angle_alpha   90.00
_cell.angle_beta   90.00
_cell.angle_gamma   90.00
#
_symmetry.space_group_name_H-M   'P 1'
#
loop_
_entity.id
_entity.type
_entity.pdbx_description
1 polymer ?
#
loop_
_entity_poly.entity_id
_entity_poly.type
_entity_poly.pdbx_seq_one_letter_code
_entity_poly.pdbx_strand_id
1 'polypeptide(L)'
;MPRRTGLLVGVLAASCGALALAAAPWATGRVAIPAQGPWIVAVDGWPAGIDACAEDHAVEYAVTPLPLPPLPTTVALVPEAGREDVERVVRCLDRYVPSSGIDVMTVPPAAS
;
A
#
# COMPACT_ATOMS: atom_id res chain seq x y z
N MET A 1 -51.24 15.35 -1.73
CA MET A 1 -49.97 16.09 -1.56
C MET A 1 -49.47 15.85 -0.13
N PRO A 2 -48.20 15.44 0.04
CA PRO A 2 -47.72 14.72 1.22
C PRO A 2 -47.14 15.66 2.28
N ARG A 3 -47.12 15.23 3.55
CA ARG A 3 -46.06 15.47 4.56
C ARG A 3 -46.62 15.28 5.97
N ARG A 4 -46.08 14.29 6.69
CA ARG A 4 -45.44 14.46 8.00
C ARG A 4 -44.93 13.10 8.48
N THR A 5 -43.71 12.75 8.08
CA THR A 5 -42.54 12.70 9.00
C THR A 5 -42.78 11.72 10.15
N GLY A 6 -42.66 10.42 9.85
CA GLY A 6 -42.50 9.39 10.86
C GLY A 6 -41.08 9.48 11.43
N LEU A 7 -40.98 10.06 12.62
CA LEU A 7 -39.82 9.95 13.51
C LEU A 7 -39.70 8.48 13.89
N LEU A 8 -38.68 7.79 13.35
CA LEU A 8 -38.24 6.51 13.90
C LEU A 8 -36.90 6.75 14.59
N VAL A 9 -37.03 7.08 15.87
CA VAL A 9 -35.98 6.94 16.88
C VAL A 9 -35.77 5.44 17.10
N GLY A 10 -34.56 4.97 16.86
CA GLY A 10 -34.10 3.65 17.25
C GLY A 10 -32.69 3.42 16.70
N VAL A 11 -31.71 2.91 17.42
CA VAL A 11 -31.59 2.37 18.77
C VAL A 11 -30.09 2.51 19.09
N LEU A 12 -29.74 2.89 20.34
CA LEU A 12 -28.38 2.81 20.85
C LEU A 12 -27.87 1.37 20.74
N ALA A 13 -26.73 1.16 20.10
CA ALA A 13 -25.96 -0.07 20.24
C ALA A 13 -24.46 0.20 20.18
N ALA A 14 -23.80 -0.17 21.28
CA ALA A 14 -22.43 -0.63 21.39
C ALA A 14 -21.28 0.36 21.05
N SER A 15 -20.80 0.97 22.12
CA SER A 15 -19.41 1.35 22.36
C SER A 15 -18.37 0.32 21.88
N CYS A 16 -17.58 0.71 20.88
CA CYS A 16 -16.13 0.52 20.73
C CYS A 16 -15.78 1.12 19.37
N GLY A 17 -15.69 2.46 19.33
CA GLY A 17 -15.39 3.21 18.12
C GLY A 17 -13.97 2.90 17.66
N ALA A 18 -13.81 1.87 16.84
CA ALA A 18 -12.72 1.79 15.90
C ALA A 18 -12.73 3.10 15.12
N LEU A 19 -11.64 3.87 15.21
CA LEU A 19 -11.36 4.92 14.25
C LEU A 19 -11.17 4.25 12.89
N ALA A 20 -12.29 3.97 12.22
CA ALA A 20 -12.34 3.73 10.79
C ALA A 20 -11.94 5.06 10.14
N LEU A 21 -10.64 5.24 9.96
CA LEU A 21 -10.09 6.26 9.06
C LEU A 21 -10.56 5.89 7.66
N ALA A 22 -11.74 6.42 7.33
CA ALA A 22 -12.23 6.55 5.98
C ALA A 22 -11.22 7.39 5.19
N ALA A 23 -10.32 6.70 4.48
CA ALA A 23 -9.40 7.31 3.53
C ALA A 23 -9.38 6.47 2.24
N ALA A 24 -10.40 6.68 1.41
CA ALA A 24 -10.35 6.43 -0.02
C ALA A 24 -11.30 7.43 -0.70
N PRO A 25 -11.02 7.96 -1.91
CA PRO A 25 -10.05 7.48 -2.91
C PRO A 25 -9.18 8.62 -3.49
N TRP A 26 -7.86 8.53 -3.33
CA TRP A 26 -6.95 9.40 -4.07
C TRP A 26 -6.47 8.56 -5.25
N ALA A 27 -7.20 8.66 -6.35
CA ALA A 27 -6.82 8.07 -7.62
C ALA A 27 -5.81 8.99 -8.32
N THR A 28 -4.62 9.11 -7.74
CA THR A 28 -3.39 9.44 -8.48
C THR A 28 -2.89 8.12 -9.09
N GLY A 29 -2.28 8.16 -10.29
CA GLY A 29 -2.03 7.02 -11.18
C GLY A 29 -1.92 5.65 -10.49
N ARG A 30 -2.92 4.78 -10.69
CA ARG A 30 -2.96 3.48 -10.00
C ARG A 30 -1.74 2.65 -10.39
N VAL A 31 -0.83 2.45 -9.46
CA VAL A 31 0.21 1.42 -9.56
C VAL A 31 -0.47 0.08 -9.80
N ALA A 32 -0.09 -0.60 -10.87
CA ALA A 32 -0.67 -1.89 -11.21
C ALA A 32 -0.13 -2.96 -10.27
N ILE A 33 -0.99 -3.56 -9.45
CA ILE A 33 -0.61 -4.63 -8.53
C ILE A 33 -1.03 -5.98 -9.12
N PRO A 34 -0.08 -6.88 -9.42
CA PRO A 34 -0.37 -8.24 -9.87
C PRO A 34 -1.34 -8.96 -8.92
N ALA A 35 -2.16 -9.85 -9.47
CA ALA A 35 -3.24 -10.47 -8.69
C ALA A 35 -2.75 -11.35 -7.54
N GLN A 36 -1.57 -11.96 -7.68
CA GLN A 36 -1.01 -12.93 -6.74
C GLN A 36 0.45 -12.59 -6.46
N GLY A 37 0.90 -12.83 -5.23
CA GLY A 37 2.28 -12.67 -4.81
C GLY A 37 3.07 -13.98 -4.91
N PRO A 38 4.28 -14.03 -4.33
CA PRO A 38 4.93 -12.96 -3.56
C PRO A 38 5.33 -11.75 -4.42
N TRP A 39 5.37 -10.56 -3.82
CA TRP A 39 5.61 -9.29 -4.53
C TRP A 39 6.94 -8.63 -4.18
N ILE A 40 7.49 -7.93 -5.17
CA ILE A 40 8.56 -6.95 -5.02
C ILE A 40 8.03 -5.62 -5.53
N VAL A 41 8.31 -4.54 -4.81
CA VAL A 41 8.06 -3.17 -5.25
C VAL A 41 9.39 -2.54 -5.65
N ALA A 42 9.52 -2.15 -6.92
CA ALA A 42 10.64 -1.35 -7.40
C ALA A 42 10.28 0.13 -7.30
N VAL A 43 11.21 0.93 -6.79
CA VAL A 43 11.03 2.37 -6.56
C VAL A 43 12.19 3.12 -7.18
N ASP A 44 11.88 4.13 -7.98
CA ASP A 44 12.88 5.02 -8.59
C ASP A 44 13.53 5.90 -7.52
N GLY A 45 14.73 5.50 -7.12
CA GLY A 45 15.47 6.16 -6.04
C GLY A 45 14.90 5.86 -4.64
N TRP A 46 15.59 6.38 -3.63
CA TRP A 46 15.22 6.21 -2.23
C TRP A 46 15.41 7.54 -1.49
N PRO A 47 14.42 8.44 -1.52
CA PRO A 47 14.53 9.77 -0.91
C PRO A 47 14.58 9.67 0.62
N ALA A 48 15.14 10.68 1.27
CA ALA A 48 15.22 10.72 2.73
C ALA A 48 13.84 10.56 3.38
N GLY A 49 13.74 9.66 4.37
CA GLY A 49 12.52 9.42 5.15
C GLY A 49 11.60 8.31 4.62
N ILE A 50 11.91 7.73 3.45
CA ILE A 50 11.17 6.58 2.91
C ILE A 50 11.43 5.28 3.70
N ASP A 51 12.49 5.24 4.53
CA ASP A 51 12.82 4.10 5.40
C ASP A 51 11.66 3.72 6.35
N ALA A 52 10.83 4.70 6.74
CA ALA A 52 9.62 4.43 7.54
C ALA A 52 8.63 3.49 6.84
N CYS A 53 8.65 3.42 5.51
CA CYS A 53 7.84 2.46 4.75
C CYS A 53 8.44 1.04 4.75
N ALA A 54 9.76 0.92 4.92
CA ALA A 54 10.44 -0.37 5.03
C ALA A 54 10.27 -1.01 6.43
N GLU A 55 9.79 -0.24 7.42
CA GLU A 55 9.42 -0.73 8.75
C GLU A 55 8.02 -1.37 8.80
N ASP A 56 7.25 -1.36 7.69
CA ASP A 56 5.98 -2.07 7.62
C ASP A 56 6.21 -3.59 7.79
N HIS A 57 5.40 -4.24 8.62
CA HIS A 57 5.53 -5.67 8.91
C HIS A 57 5.39 -6.59 7.69
N ALA A 58 4.83 -6.10 6.59
CA ALA A 58 4.75 -6.84 5.34
C ALA A 58 6.04 -6.74 4.50
N VAL A 59 7.00 -5.88 4.86
CA VAL A 59 8.29 -5.76 4.20
C VAL A 59 9.28 -6.73 4.84
N GLU A 60 9.85 -7.60 4.02
CA GLU A 60 10.90 -8.55 4.44
C GLU A 60 12.26 -7.83 4.45
N TYR A 61 12.59 -7.14 3.36
CA TYR A 61 13.81 -6.35 3.24
C TYR A 61 13.70 -5.32 2.11
N ALA A 62 14.57 -4.31 2.14
CA ALA A 62 14.79 -3.37 1.05
C ALA A 62 16.25 -3.39 0.60
N VAL A 63 16.49 -3.34 -0.71
CA VAL A 63 17.84 -3.27 -1.30
C VAL A 63 17.96 -1.98 -2.09
N THR A 64 18.72 -1.03 -1.55
CA THR A 64 19.09 0.22 -2.22
C THR A 64 20.47 0.05 -2.86
N PRO A 65 20.57 0.01 -4.21
CA PRO A 65 21.86 -0.09 -4.88
C PRO A 65 22.70 1.18 -4.70
N LEU A 66 23.98 1.10 -5.03
CA LEU A 66 24.82 2.30 -5.13
C LEU A 66 24.28 3.26 -6.20
N PRO A 67 24.43 4.58 -6.03
CA PRO A 67 23.76 5.58 -6.86
C PRO A 67 24.25 5.68 -8.31
N LEU A 68 25.33 4.98 -8.69
CA LEU A 68 25.88 4.98 -10.04
C LEU A 68 26.23 3.54 -10.47
N PRO A 69 25.56 2.99 -11.51
CA PRO A 69 24.45 3.58 -12.27
C PRO A 69 23.17 3.73 -11.43
N PRO A 70 22.23 4.64 -11.80
CA PRO A 70 20.95 4.74 -11.11
C PRO A 70 20.18 3.44 -11.31
N LEU A 71 19.96 2.71 -10.22
CA LEU A 71 19.16 1.50 -10.17
C LEU A 71 18.00 1.72 -9.19
N PRO A 72 16.84 1.12 -9.44
CA PRO A 72 15.71 1.23 -8.52
C PRO A 72 16.06 0.56 -7.19
N THR A 73 15.50 1.09 -6.12
CA THR A 73 15.46 0.37 -4.85
C THR A 73 14.36 -0.67 -4.92
N THR A 74 14.66 -1.88 -4.49
CA THR A 74 13.67 -2.96 -4.42
C THR A 74 13.24 -3.21 -2.99
N VAL A 75 11.94 -3.34 -2.79
CA VAL A 75 11.31 -3.66 -1.50
C VAL A 75 10.64 -5.01 -1.66
N ALA A 76 11.20 -6.04 -1.05
CA ALA A 76 10.62 -7.36 -1.04
C ALA A 76 9.59 -7.46 0.08
N LEU A 77 8.40 -7.98 -0.24
CA LEU A 77 7.40 -8.29 0.76
C LEU A 77 7.54 -9.73 1.26
N VAL A 78 7.08 -9.97 2.48
CA VAL A 78 7.02 -11.31 3.07
C VAL A 78 6.17 -12.25 2.20
N PRO A 79 6.47 -13.55 2.13
CA PRO A 79 5.74 -14.49 1.27
C PRO A 79 4.24 -14.57 1.55
N GLU A 80 3.83 -14.33 2.80
CA GLU A 80 2.45 -14.37 3.27
C GLU A 80 1.70 -13.05 3.09
N ALA A 81 2.36 -12.01 2.58
CA ALA A 81 1.71 -10.72 2.35
C ALA A 81 0.46 -10.92 1.51
N GLY A 82 -0.59 -10.19 1.86
CA GLY A 82 -1.82 -10.08 1.08
C GLY A 82 -1.78 -8.87 0.15
N ARG A 83 -2.78 -8.81 -0.75
CA ARG A 83 -2.94 -7.66 -1.64
C ARG A 83 -3.08 -6.33 -0.87
N GLU A 84 -3.79 -6.37 0.26
CA GLU A 84 -3.98 -5.19 1.12
C GLU A 84 -2.67 -4.69 1.72
N ASP A 85 -1.72 -5.59 1.98
CA ASP A 85 -0.39 -5.23 2.47
C ASP A 85 0.44 -4.52 1.40
N VAL A 86 0.41 -5.03 0.17
CA VAL A 86 1.04 -4.36 -0.98
C VAL A 86 0.45 -2.97 -1.18
N GLU A 87 -0.88 -2.85 -1.15
CA GLU A 87 -1.58 -1.57 -1.31
C GLU A 87 -1.21 -0.58 -0.20
N ARG A 88 -1.00 -1.06 1.04
CA ARG A 88 -0.56 -0.24 2.16
C ARG A 88 0.89 0.24 1.98
N VAL A 89 1.80 -0.66 1.61
CA VAL A 89 3.21 -0.32 1.34
C VAL A 89 3.32 0.65 0.17
N VAL A 90 2.64 0.38 -0.96
CA VAL A 90 2.60 1.29 -2.12
C VAL A 90 2.07 2.66 -1.73
N ARG A 91 1.00 2.73 -0.93
CA ARG A 91 0.46 4.01 -0.45
C ARG A 91 1.43 4.75 0.46
N CYS A 92 2.24 4.03 1.23
CA CYS A 92 3.31 4.64 2.02
C CYS A 92 4.36 5.27 1.11
N LEU A 93 4.83 4.51 0.12
CA LEU A 93 5.87 4.91 -0.84
C LEU A 93 5.42 6.08 -1.74
N ASP A 94 4.14 6.10 -2.15
CA ASP A 94 3.55 7.15 -2.98
C ASP A 94 3.58 8.55 -2.32
N ARG A 95 3.79 8.61 -0.99
CA ARG A 95 4.01 9.88 -0.27
C ARG A 95 5.38 10.50 -0.54
N TYR A 96 6.35 9.70 -1.00
CA TYR A 96 7.74 10.09 -1.18
C TYR A 96 8.19 10.06 -2.64
N VAL A 97 7.60 9.17 -3.45
CA VAL A 97 7.92 8.97 -4.86
C VAL A 97 6.63 8.98 -5.65
N PRO A 98 6.53 9.68 -6.80
CA PRO A 98 5.32 9.67 -7.61
C PRO A 98 5.01 8.25 -8.08
N SER A 99 3.72 7.91 -8.20
CA SER A 99 3.26 6.57 -8.61
C SER A 99 3.86 6.07 -9.93
N SER A 100 4.29 6.97 -10.82
CA SER A 100 4.97 6.63 -12.07
C SER A 100 6.37 6.05 -11.90
N GLY A 101 6.99 6.22 -10.73
CA GLY A 101 8.29 5.65 -10.35
C GLY A 101 8.15 4.50 -9.36
N ILE A 102 6.95 3.89 -9.28
CA ILE A 102 6.68 2.72 -8.45
C ILE A 102 6.17 1.61 -9.37
N ASP A 103 6.83 0.47 -9.37
CA ASP A 103 6.42 -0.73 -10.10
C ASP A 103 6.27 -1.91 -9.15
N VAL A 104 5.23 -2.73 -9.35
CA VAL A 104 4.97 -3.90 -8.51
C VAL A 104 5.01 -5.14 -9.38
N MET A 105 5.95 -6.02 -9.04
CA MET A 105 6.23 -7.24 -9.78
C MET A 105 6.08 -8.46 -8.88
N THR A 106 5.81 -9.61 -9.48
CA THR A 106 5.79 -10.89 -8.78
C THR A 106 7.16 -11.54 -8.84
N VAL A 107 7.57 -12.20 -7.75
CA VAL A 107 8.77 -13.05 -7.79
C VAL A 107 8.41 -14.35 -8.51
N PRO A 108 9.12 -14.74 -9.58
CA PRO A 108 8.93 -16.04 -10.18
C PRO A 108 9.24 -17.13 -9.15
N PRO A 109 8.51 -18.27 -9.15
CA PRO A 109 8.93 -19.41 -8.35
C PRO A 109 10.36 -19.81 -8.75
N ALA A 110 11.19 -20.13 -7.77
CA ALA A 110 12.55 -20.60 -8.04
C ALA A 110 12.48 -21.84 -8.97
N ALA A 111 13.18 -21.79 -10.11
CA ALA A 111 13.33 -22.95 -10.96
C ALA A 111 14.05 -24.04 -10.16
N SER A 112 13.38 -25.18 -9.97
CA SER A 112 13.93 -26.36 -9.29
C SER A 112 14.71 -27.23 -10.26
#